data_AF-T0K0N0-F1
#
_entry.id   AF-T0K0N0-F1
#
_cell.length_a   1.000
_cell.length_b   1.000
_cell.length_c   1.000
_cell.angle_alpha   90.00
_cell.angle_beta   90.00
_cell.angle_gamma   90.00
#
_symmetry.space_group_name_H-M   'P 1'
#
loop_
_entity.id
_entity.type
_entity.pdbx_description
1 polymer ?
#
loop_
_entity_poly.entity_id
_entity_poly.type
_entity_poly.pdbx_seq_one_letter_code
_entity_poly.pdbx_strand_id
1 'polypeptide(L)'
;MFPQVDRRTILWDLQRNGGNIQATSERILAGRMETPPVTFQPPPPPGTSPAAASAATAAASKAAEKPSQPDLITRYKLQDKIAQQQAAAAAAAEAEKERGSKGWSSNRDERQALLQKRRDEMILAARRKMEAKIAAEKTSS
;
A
#
# COMPACT_ATOMS: atom_id res chain seq x y z
N MET A 1 -7.28 8.38 15.94
CA MET A 1 -6.06 8.25 16.75
C MET A 1 -6.24 9.05 18.02
N PHE A 2 -5.48 8.79 19.09
CA PHE A 2 -5.65 9.39 20.42
C PHE A 2 -4.87 10.73 20.54
N PRO A 3 -5.46 11.90 20.24
CA PRO A 3 -4.75 13.18 20.32
C PRO A 3 -4.38 13.59 21.74
N GLN A 4 -5.06 13.05 22.74
CA GLN A 4 -4.86 13.34 24.15
C GLN A 4 -3.65 12.61 24.77
N VAL A 5 -3.03 11.69 24.03
CA VAL A 5 -1.88 10.91 24.52
C VAL A 5 -0.62 11.33 23.78
N ASP A 6 0.42 11.63 24.55
CA ASP A 6 1.73 11.98 23.99
C ASP A 6 2.28 10.87 23.09
N ARG A 7 2.76 11.28 21.92
CA ARG A 7 3.36 10.37 20.93
C ARG A 7 4.52 9.57 21.49
N ARG A 8 5.34 10.16 22.36
CA ARG A 8 6.48 9.50 23.03
C ARG A 8 6.01 8.31 23.87
N THR A 9 4.91 8.48 24.60
CA THR A 9 4.30 7.46 25.46
C THR A 9 3.74 6.31 24.63
N ILE A 10 3.11 6.61 23.49
CA ILE A 10 2.62 5.59 22.56
C ILE A 10 3.79 4.78 21.98
N LEU A 11 4.88 5.44 21.55
CA LEU A 11 6.05 4.76 20.99
C LEU A 11 6.74 3.84 22.01
N TRP A 12 6.81 4.28 23.26
CA TRP A 12 7.35 3.48 24.35
C TRP A 12 6.52 2.24 24.65
N ASP A 13 5.19 2.37 24.68
CA ASP A 13 4.29 1.25 24.90
C ASP A 13 4.34 0.25 23.73
N LEU A 14 4.36 0.76 22.50
CA LEU A 14 4.53 -0.06 21.30
C LEU A 14 5.87 -0.82 21.31
N GLN A 15 6.96 -0.19 21.76
CA GLN A 15 8.25 -0.86 21.84
C GLN A 15 8.22 -2.07 22.79
N ARG A 16 7.52 -1.97 23.93
CA ARG A 16 7.43 -3.04 24.92
C ARG A 16 6.42 -4.13 24.54
N ASN A 17 5.35 -3.76 23.85
CA ASN A 17 4.31 -4.69 23.40
C ASN A 17 4.60 -5.27 22.00
N GLY A 18 5.83 -5.17 21.49
CA GLY A 18 6.22 -5.75 20.20
C GLY A 18 5.48 -5.16 18.98
N GLY A 19 5.08 -3.90 19.05
CA GLY A 19 4.32 -3.21 18.00
C GLY A 19 2.84 -3.57 17.94
N ASN A 20 2.28 -4.22 18.97
CA ASN A 20 0.85 -4.54 19.01
C ASN A 20 0.01 -3.27 19.28
N ILE A 21 -0.58 -2.74 18.21
CA ILE A 21 -1.42 -1.53 18.23
C ILE A 21 -2.70 -1.75 19.04
N GLN A 22 -3.30 -2.94 19.00
CA GLN A 22 -4.56 -3.22 19.70
C GLN A 22 -4.36 -3.16 21.21
N ALA A 23 -3.36 -3.89 21.72
CA ALA A 23 -3.02 -3.87 23.14
C ALA A 23 -2.69 -2.46 23.65
N THR A 24 -1.98 -1.67 22.82
CA THR A 24 -1.65 -0.27 23.14
C THR A 24 -2.93 0.59 23.19
N SER A 25 -3.87 0.40 22.25
CA SER A 25 -5.13 1.14 22.24
C SER A 25 -6.05 0.80 23.41
N GLU A 26 -6.10 -0.47 23.83
CA GLU A 26 -6.85 -0.90 25.02
C GLU A 26 -6.28 -0.28 26.30
N ARG A 27 -4.94 -0.25 26.42
CA ARG A 27 -4.26 0.35 27.57
C ARG A 27 -4.46 1.87 27.65
N ILE A 28 -4.48 2.54 26.49
CA ILE A 28 -4.83 3.96 26.39
C ILE A 28 -6.27 4.19 26.88
N LEU A 29 -7.23 3.38 26.43
CA LEU A 29 -8.63 3.50 26.83
C LEU A 29 -8.83 3.16 28.33
N ALA A 30 -8.07 2.21 28.86
CA ALA A 30 -8.08 1.87 30.28
C ALA A 30 -7.39 2.93 31.18
N GLY A 31 -6.75 3.95 30.59
CA GLY A 31 -6.06 5.02 31.32
C GLY A 31 -4.83 4.54 32.10
N ARG A 32 -4.20 3.42 31.70
CA ARG A 32 -3.03 2.82 32.38
C ARG A 32 -1.77 2.99 31.54
N MET A 33 -1.47 4.22 31.12
CA MET A 33 -0.26 4.53 30.34
C MET A 33 0.91 4.82 31.27
N GLU A 34 2.04 4.18 30.99
CA GLU A 34 3.27 4.40 31.75
C GLU A 34 4.12 5.48 31.09
N THR A 35 4.62 6.41 31.90
CA THR A 35 5.48 7.49 31.42
C THR A 35 6.84 6.94 30.98
N PRO A 36 7.26 7.19 29.74
CA PRO A 36 8.52 6.67 29.23
C PRO A 36 9.72 7.22 30.02
N PRO A 37 10.75 6.40 30.30
CA PRO A 37 11.97 6.87 30.97
C PRO A 37 12.63 7.97 30.13
N VAL A 38 13.31 8.94 30.76
CA VAL A 38 13.94 10.08 30.07
C VAL A 38 14.97 9.66 29.02
N THR A 39 15.64 8.53 29.23
CA THR A 39 16.61 7.92 28.31
C THR A 39 15.99 7.35 27.03
N PHE A 40 14.67 7.18 26.97
CA PHE A 40 14.02 6.72 25.75
C PHE A 40 14.12 7.80 24.68
N GLN A 41 14.88 7.56 23.61
CA GLN A 41 14.94 8.46 22.47
C GLN A 41 14.15 7.82 21.32
N PRO A 42 12.97 8.36 20.98
CA PRO A 42 12.16 7.79 19.91
C PRO A 42 12.92 7.86 18.58
N PRO A 43 12.80 6.83 17.71
CA PRO A 43 13.47 6.85 16.41
C PRO A 43 12.99 8.04 15.57
N PRO A 44 13.88 8.65 14.77
CA PRO A 44 13.50 9.78 13.91
C PRO A 44 12.38 9.33 12.96
N PRO A 45 11.41 10.21 12.66
CA PRO A 45 10.33 9.86 11.76
C PRO A 45 10.90 9.50 10.38
N PRO A 46 10.33 8.48 9.70
CA PRO A 46 10.76 8.13 8.36
C PRO A 46 10.56 9.35 7.45
N GLY A 47 11.66 9.87 6.89
CA GLY A 47 11.66 11.04 6.01
C GLY A 47 12.45 12.26 6.52
N THR A 48 12.83 12.31 7.80
CA THR A 48 13.69 13.40 8.34
C THR A 48 15.11 12.89 8.55
N SER A 49 15.78 12.53 7.46
CA SER A 49 17.24 12.48 7.45
C SER A 49 17.74 13.86 7.01
N PRO A 50 18.65 14.54 7.74
CA PRO A 50 19.22 15.81 7.28
C PRO A 50 19.95 15.68 5.94
N ALA A 51 20.31 14.45 5.52
CA ALA A 51 20.87 14.17 4.19
C ALA A 51 19.82 14.12 3.06
N ALA A 52 18.51 14.07 3.37
CA ALA A 52 17.44 13.89 2.37
C ALA A 52 16.64 15.17 2.08
N ALA A 53 16.83 16.25 2.87
CA ALA A 53 16.08 17.49 2.71
C ALA A 53 16.34 18.21 1.37
N SER A 54 17.50 17.99 0.73
CA SER A 54 17.82 18.57 -0.58
C SER A 54 17.21 17.83 -1.78
N ALA A 55 16.53 16.69 -1.57
CA ALA A 55 15.92 15.91 -2.66
C ALA A 55 14.41 16.13 -2.82
N ALA A 56 13.72 16.68 -1.82
CA ALA A 56 12.26 16.78 -1.81
C ALA A 56 11.68 17.90 -2.69
N THR A 57 12.46 18.94 -2.99
CA THR A 57 12.04 20.05 -3.87
C THR A 57 12.30 19.82 -5.35
N ALA A 58 12.96 18.72 -5.74
CA ALA A 58 13.22 18.39 -7.15
C ALA A 58 12.22 17.39 -7.76
N ALA A 59 11.32 16.80 -6.96
CA ALA A 59 10.46 15.69 -7.39
C ALA A 59 9.09 16.12 -7.98
N ALA A 60 8.75 17.41 -7.97
CA ALA A 60 7.47 17.89 -8.50
C ALA A 60 7.47 18.16 -10.02
N SER A 61 8.61 17.99 -10.69
CA SER A 61 8.75 18.32 -12.11
C SER A 61 9.69 17.35 -12.83
N LYS A 62 9.25 16.09 -12.97
CA LYS A 62 9.72 15.24 -14.08
C LYS A 62 8.68 14.18 -14.44
N ALA A 63 7.84 14.52 -15.41
CA ALA A 63 7.18 13.52 -16.23
C ALA A 63 8.27 12.74 -17.01
N ALA A 64 8.02 11.44 -17.18
CA ALA A 64 8.74 10.50 -18.04
C ALA A 64 10.23 10.24 -17.71
N GLU A 65 10.48 9.26 -16.85
CA GLU A 65 11.59 8.31 -16.98
C GLU A 65 11.15 7.02 -16.27
N LYS A 66 10.87 5.96 -17.05
CA LYS A 66 10.50 4.63 -16.52
C LYS A 66 11.63 4.18 -15.59
N PRO A 67 11.36 3.78 -14.33
CA PRO A 67 12.43 3.26 -13.50
C PRO A 67 12.92 1.93 -14.07
N SER A 68 14.23 1.70 -14.00
CA SER A 68 14.96 0.43 -14.24
C SER A 68 14.57 -0.62 -13.19
N GLN A 69 13.28 -0.87 -13.06
CA GLN A 69 12.69 -1.85 -12.16
C GLN A 69 11.95 -2.86 -13.04
N PRO A 70 12.07 -4.17 -12.76
CA PRO A 70 11.39 -5.18 -13.57
C PRO A 70 9.88 -4.92 -13.54
N ASP A 71 9.24 -5.01 -14.71
CA ASP A 71 7.81 -4.78 -14.88
C ASP A 71 6.98 -5.49 -13.80
N LEU A 72 5.90 -4.87 -13.34
CA LEU A 72 5.04 -5.44 -12.29
C LEU A 72 4.52 -6.83 -12.67
N ILE A 73 4.31 -7.07 -13.96
CA ILE A 73 3.93 -8.37 -14.51
C ILE A 73 4.99 -9.43 -14.21
N THR A 74 6.25 -9.12 -14.47
CA THR A 74 7.41 -10.00 -14.22
C THR A 74 7.64 -10.19 -12.74
N ARG A 75 7.54 -9.09 -11.96
CA ARG A 75 7.75 -9.10 -10.51
C ARG A 75 6.75 -10.01 -9.77
N TYR A 76 5.52 -10.08 -10.27
CA TYR A 76 4.45 -10.90 -9.68
C TYR A 76 4.12 -12.15 -10.48
N LYS A 77 4.92 -12.51 -11.49
CA LYS A 77 4.73 -13.70 -12.33
C LYS A 77 3.31 -13.80 -12.91
N LEU A 78 2.77 -12.69 -13.41
CA LEU A 78 1.39 -12.62 -13.92
C LEU A 78 1.25 -13.07 -15.40
N GLN A 79 2.32 -13.61 -15.99
CA GLN A 79 2.43 -13.99 -17.40
C GLN A 79 1.30 -14.95 -17.81
N ASP A 80 1.07 -16.00 -17.03
CA ASP A 80 0.09 -17.05 -17.33
C ASP A 80 -1.35 -16.51 -17.26
N LYS A 81 -1.62 -15.63 -16.28
CA LYS A 81 -2.92 -14.98 -16.13
C LYS A 81 -3.23 -14.07 -17.32
N ILE A 82 -2.22 -13.42 -17.89
CA ILE A 82 -2.38 -12.61 -19.10
C ILE A 82 -2.80 -13.49 -20.28
N ALA A 83 -2.12 -14.63 -20.50
CA ALA A 83 -2.44 -15.54 -21.60
C ALA A 83 -3.89 -16.06 -21.50
N GLN A 84 -4.33 -16.44 -20.30
CA GLN A 84 -5.70 -16.88 -20.04
C GLN A 84 -6.73 -15.73 -20.22
N GLN A 85 -6.33 -14.50 -19.90
CA GLN A 85 -7.20 -13.33 -19.93
C GLN A 85 -7.32 -12.70 -21.33
N GLN A 86 -6.33 -12.89 -22.20
CA GLN A 86 -6.39 -12.57 -23.63
C GLN A 86 -7.39 -13.48 -24.35
N ALA A 87 -7.49 -14.75 -23.96
CA ALA A 87 -8.53 -15.66 -24.45
C ALA A 87 -9.95 -15.28 -23.97
N ALA A 88 -10.06 -14.61 -22.81
CA ALA A 88 -11.32 -14.17 -22.21
C ALA A 88 -11.69 -12.71 -22.55
N ALA A 89 -10.97 -12.05 -23.46
CA ALA A 89 -11.06 -10.61 -23.71
C ALA A 89 -12.37 -10.12 -24.37
N ALA A 90 -13.31 -11.02 -24.69
CA ALA A 90 -14.62 -10.65 -25.26
C ALA A 90 -15.75 -10.46 -24.23
N ALA A 91 -15.54 -10.69 -22.93
CA ALA A 91 -16.67 -10.82 -21.97
C ALA A 91 -16.60 -9.98 -20.67
N ALA A 92 -15.61 -9.11 -20.46
CA ALA A 92 -15.40 -8.50 -19.13
C ALA A 92 -15.31 -6.97 -19.13
N ALA A 93 -16.44 -6.30 -19.39
CA ALA A 93 -16.64 -4.88 -19.09
C ALA A 93 -17.60 -4.65 -17.90
N GLU A 94 -18.20 -5.70 -17.33
CA GLU A 94 -19.33 -5.62 -16.37
C GLU A 94 -18.98 -6.10 -14.94
N ALA A 95 -17.70 -6.20 -14.55
CA ALA A 95 -17.31 -6.73 -13.22
C ALA A 95 -16.69 -5.70 -12.25
N GLU A 96 -16.72 -4.42 -12.59
CA GLU A 96 -16.17 -3.33 -11.77
C GLU A 96 -17.19 -2.74 -10.77
N LYS A 97 -18.49 -3.04 -10.89
CA LYS A 97 -19.52 -2.30 -10.15
C LYS A 97 -20.00 -2.93 -8.83
N GLU A 98 -19.65 -4.19 -8.53
CA GLU A 98 -20.17 -4.90 -7.35
C GLU A 98 -19.14 -5.23 -6.26
N ARG A 99 -17.93 -4.66 -6.30
CA ARG A 99 -16.90 -4.94 -5.27
C ARG A 99 -16.93 -3.95 -4.10
N GLY A 100 -18.12 -3.45 -3.79
CA GLY A 100 -18.38 -2.61 -2.62
C GLY A 100 -18.04 -3.36 -1.33
N SER A 101 -17.07 -2.82 -0.59
CA SER A 101 -16.85 -2.98 0.85
C SER A 101 -16.75 -4.41 1.44
N LYS A 102 -16.09 -5.37 0.79
CA LYS A 102 -15.61 -6.55 1.55
C LYS A 102 -14.46 -6.11 2.45
N GLY A 103 -14.77 -5.87 3.72
CA GLY A 103 -13.83 -5.49 4.77
C GLY A 103 -12.66 -6.46 4.88
N TRP A 104 -11.57 -6.02 5.50
CA TRP A 104 -10.40 -6.87 5.65
C TRP A 104 -10.71 -8.07 6.55
N SER A 105 -10.60 -9.30 6.03
CA SER A 105 -10.68 -10.53 6.85
C SER A 105 -9.78 -10.46 8.09
N SER A 106 -10.29 -10.96 9.22
CA SER A 106 -9.56 -11.09 10.49
C SER A 106 -8.52 -12.21 10.46
N ASN A 107 -8.67 -13.19 9.58
CA ASN A 107 -7.73 -14.31 9.41
C ASN A 107 -6.56 -13.87 8.53
N ARG A 108 -5.32 -14.01 9.03
CA ARG A 108 -4.09 -13.55 8.36
C ARG A 108 -3.93 -14.11 6.94
N ASP A 109 -4.15 -15.41 6.76
CA ASP A 109 -3.89 -16.06 5.47
C ASP A 109 -4.92 -15.65 4.42
N GLU A 110 -6.19 -15.58 4.79
CA GLU A 110 -7.26 -15.05 3.93
C GLU A 110 -7.01 -13.60 3.56
N ARG A 111 -6.57 -12.80 4.54
CA ARG A 111 -6.16 -11.40 4.40
C ARG A 111 -5.06 -11.25 3.36
N GLN A 112 -4.02 -12.07 3.44
CA GLN A 112 -2.91 -12.05 2.49
C GLN A 112 -3.37 -12.50 1.10
N ALA A 113 -4.16 -13.57 1.00
CA ALA A 113 -4.69 -14.06 -0.27
C ALA A 113 -5.59 -13.02 -0.97
N LEU A 114 -6.46 -12.34 -0.22
CA LEU A 114 -7.33 -11.29 -0.76
C LEU A 114 -6.54 -10.09 -1.26
N LEU A 115 -5.52 -9.64 -0.53
CA LEU A 115 -4.67 -8.54 -0.98
C LEU A 115 -3.86 -8.91 -2.22
N GLN A 116 -3.32 -10.13 -2.29
CA GLN A 116 -2.63 -10.63 -3.47
C GLN A 116 -3.58 -10.61 -4.67
N LYS A 117 -4.80 -11.13 -4.53
CA LYS A 117 -5.82 -11.12 -5.59
C LYS A 117 -6.13 -9.70 -6.06
N ARG A 118 -6.42 -8.77 -5.14
CA ARG A 118 -6.71 -7.36 -5.48
C ARG A 118 -5.55 -6.68 -6.19
N ARG A 119 -4.30 -6.95 -5.77
CA ARG A 119 -3.11 -6.41 -6.42
C ARG A 119 -2.96 -6.94 -7.85
N ASP A 120 -3.09 -8.25 -8.02
CA ASP A 120 -2.97 -8.89 -9.33
C ASP A 120 -4.05 -8.36 -10.29
N GLU A 121 -5.29 -8.24 -9.82
CA GLU A 121 -6.41 -7.68 -10.61
C GLU A 121 -6.16 -6.23 -11.02
N MET A 122 -5.68 -5.39 -10.09
CA MET A 122 -5.35 -4.00 -10.37
C MET A 122 -4.29 -3.88 -11.47
N ILE A 123 -3.25 -4.70 -11.42
CA ILE A 123 -2.17 -4.69 -12.43
C ILE A 123 -2.72 -5.07 -13.80
N LEU A 124 -3.57 -6.09 -13.86
CA LEU A 124 -4.17 -6.56 -15.11
C LEU A 124 -5.18 -5.54 -15.69
N ALA A 125 -5.98 -4.89 -14.84
CA ALA A 125 -6.91 -3.85 -15.25
C ALA A 125 -6.18 -2.60 -15.78
N ALA A 126 -5.12 -2.16 -15.09
CA ALA A 126 -4.28 -1.05 -15.52
C ALA A 126 -3.66 -1.31 -16.90
N ARG A 127 -3.16 -2.54 -17.12
CA ARG A 127 -2.64 -2.98 -18.43
C ARG A 127 -3.71 -2.89 -19.51
N ARG A 128 -4.89 -3.46 -19.30
CA ARG A 128 -6.00 -3.40 -20.28
C ARG A 128 -6.35 -1.96 -20.66
N LYS A 129 -6.43 -1.07 -19.67
CA LYS A 129 -6.70 0.36 -19.88
C LYS A 129 -5.60 1.04 -20.71
N MET A 130 -4.35 0.65 -20.50
CA MET A 130 -3.21 1.16 -21.28
C MET A 130 -3.21 0.62 -22.72
N GLU A 131 -3.48 -0.67 -22.92
CA GLU A 131 -3.60 -1.29 -24.25
C GLU A 131 -4.74 -0.66 -25.05
N ALA A 132 -5.91 -0.43 -24.44
CA ALA A 132 -7.04 0.24 -25.07
C ALA A 132 -6.73 1.68 -25.48
N LYS A 133 -5.99 2.43 -24.63
CA LYS A 133 -5.54 3.79 -24.96
C LYS A 133 -4.58 3.80 -26.14
N ILE A 134 -3.60 2.90 -26.15
CA ILE A 134 -2.64 2.78 -27.26
C ILE A 134 -3.37 2.41 -28.55
N ALA A 135 -4.37 1.52 -28.49
CA ALA A 135 -5.17 1.17 -29.66
C ALA A 135 -5.95 2.38 -30.19
N ALA A 136 -6.61 3.13 -29.30
CA ALA A 136 -7.34 4.34 -29.68
C ALA A 136 -6.42 5.42 -30.29
N GLU A 137 -5.26 5.67 -29.68
CA GLU A 137 -4.25 6.61 -30.18
C GLU A 137 -3.72 6.19 -31.56
N LYS A 138 -3.46 4.89 -31.77
CA LYS A 138 -3.04 4.35 -33.06
C LYS A 138 -4.10 4.47 -34.15
N THR A 139 -5.39 4.44 -33.81
CA THR A 139 -6.48 4.62 -34.78
C THR A 139 -6.79 6.09 -35.09
N SER A 140 -6.28 7.02 -34.28
CA SER A 140 -6.46 8.48 -34.44
C SER A 140 -5.27 9.19 -35.10
N SER A 141 -4.22 8.46 -35.47
CA SER A 141 -3.07 8.92 -36.26
C SER A 141 -3.13 8.35 -37.67
#